data_AF-A0A4D6DP26-F1
#
_entry.id   AF-A0A4D6DP26-F1
#
_cell.length_a   1.000
_cell.length_b   1.000
_cell.length_c   1.000
_cell.angle_alpha   90.00
_cell.angle_beta   90.00
_cell.angle_gamma   90.00
#
_symmetry.space_group_name_H-M   'P 1'
#
loop_
_entity.id
_entity.type
_entity.pdbx_description
1 polymer ?
#
loop_
_entity_poly.entity_id
_entity_poly.type
_entity_poly.pdbx_seq_one_letter_code
_entity_poly.pdbx_strand_id
1 'polypeptide(L)'
;YDPSAGNLPTNQTLIWSVISIFGLFLGILVILYVYGQFKEEPGDPFDASETGNGRSLTTDDLEQGRVRATQRATYKFMVLSVLLFGAQVLAGMLAATDFVRFGVSLGSIIPFTVLRSYHTLFQIYWFFMAWVGYTIFFLPRISKVPDGQLFLINLLFAICVVTGVGALVGIYAGQTGMITGSAAYWFGSRGWEFMELGRAFQYTLLSSFALWIFIIYRSVRPWLTTKNIWSVPSWLLYGSGIMVAFLFFGLMIPPDQNWAVSDYWRWMVVHMWVEVTFEVFTTVIVAYLLVQMGLVTRLMAERIIFLAVMLFLVTALNGISH
;
A
#
# COMPACT_ATOMS: atom_id res chain seq x y z
N TYR A 1 -31.59 6.44 0.61
CA TYR A 1 -32.76 6.72 -0.22
C TYR A 1 -33.98 6.20 0.52
N ASP A 2 -34.89 7.10 0.91
CA ASP A 2 -36.12 6.74 1.62
C ASP A 2 -37.23 7.74 1.25
N PRO A 3 -38.03 7.43 0.21
CA PRO A 3 -39.11 8.31 -0.24
C PRO A 3 -40.16 8.59 0.84
N SER A 4 -40.38 7.64 1.75
CA SER A 4 -41.40 7.79 2.80
C SER A 4 -41.03 8.86 3.82
N ALA A 5 -39.73 9.06 4.05
CA ALA A 5 -39.18 10.15 4.86
C ALA A 5 -38.86 11.42 4.05
N GLY A 6 -39.22 11.47 2.75
CA GLY A 6 -38.88 12.58 1.86
C GLY A 6 -37.41 12.62 1.40
N ASN A 7 -36.64 11.56 1.66
CA ASN A 7 -35.22 11.49 1.31
C ASN A 7 -35.02 11.06 -0.16
N LEU A 8 -35.14 12.03 -1.06
CA LEU A 8 -34.82 11.93 -2.49
C LEU A 8 -33.46 12.61 -2.79
N PRO A 9 -32.79 12.25 -3.91
CA PRO A 9 -31.57 12.96 -4.33
C PRO A 9 -31.81 14.45 -4.50
N THR A 10 -30.90 15.28 -3.99
CA THR A 10 -31.01 16.73 -4.13
C THR A 10 -30.69 17.17 -5.56
N ASN A 11 -31.17 18.35 -5.96
CA ASN A 11 -30.81 18.94 -7.26
C ASN A 11 -29.28 19.10 -7.41
N GLN A 12 -28.57 19.40 -6.32
CA GLN A 12 -27.11 19.51 -6.33
C GLN A 12 -26.45 18.16 -6.66
N THR A 13 -26.95 17.06 -6.09
CA THR A 13 -26.45 15.70 -6.39
C THR A 13 -26.55 15.39 -7.89
N LEU A 14 -27.69 15.72 -8.53
CA LEU A 14 -27.88 15.49 -9.96
C LEU A 14 -26.98 16.37 -10.83
N ILE A 15 -26.88 17.66 -10.50
CA ILE A 15 -26.05 18.63 -11.25
C ILE A 15 -24.58 18.20 -11.21
N TRP A 16 -24.04 17.92 -10.02
CA TRP A 16 -22.63 17.53 -9.86
C TRP A 16 -22.32 16.16 -10.46
N SER A 17 -23.29 15.24 -10.51
CA SER A 17 -23.14 13.95 -11.21
C SER A 17 -22.95 14.13 -12.72
N VAL A 18 -23.66 15.08 -13.33
CA VAL A 18 -23.51 15.38 -14.76
C VAL A 18 -22.20 16.14 -15.01
N ILE A 19 -21.92 17.16 -14.20
CA ILE A 19 -20.68 17.95 -14.31
C ILE A 19 -19.44 17.07 -14.14
N SER A 20 -19.44 16.11 -13.21
CA SER A 20 -18.29 15.22 -13.00
C SER A 20 -17.98 14.35 -14.21
N ILE A 21 -19.00 13.88 -14.95
CA ILE A 21 -18.82 13.12 -16.20
C ILE A 21 -18.17 13.99 -17.28
N PHE A 22 -18.63 15.23 -17.47
CA PHE A 22 -18.00 16.16 -18.41
C PHE A 22 -16.57 16.51 -17.98
N GLY A 23 -16.35 16.71 -16.68
CA GLY A 23 -15.02 16.91 -16.10
C GLY A 23 -14.08 15.75 -16.37
N LEU A 24 -14.57 14.50 -16.26
CA LEU A 24 -13.82 13.30 -16.60
C LEU A 24 -13.41 13.29 -18.07
N PHE A 25 -14.35 13.53 -19.00
CA PHE A 25 -14.04 13.55 -20.43
C PHE A 25 -13.04 14.65 -20.78
N LEU A 26 -13.21 15.86 -20.23
CA LEU A 26 -12.26 16.95 -20.42
C LEU A 26 -10.88 16.60 -19.86
N GLY A 27 -10.82 15.99 -18.67
CA GLY A 27 -9.58 15.54 -18.04
C GLY A 27 -8.84 14.52 -18.91
N ILE A 28 -9.57 13.51 -19.43
CA ILE A 28 -9.01 12.52 -20.34
C ILE A 28 -8.46 13.19 -21.61
N LEU A 29 -9.21 14.11 -22.23
CA LEU A 29 -8.77 14.81 -23.43
C LEU A 29 -7.50 15.64 -23.18
N VAL A 30 -7.44 16.37 -22.06
CA VAL A 30 -6.26 17.17 -21.69
C VAL A 30 -5.05 16.26 -21.45
N ILE A 31 -5.21 15.16 -20.72
CA ILE A 31 -4.12 14.22 -20.43
C ILE A 31 -3.62 13.58 -21.72
N LEU A 32 -4.52 13.12 -22.60
CA LEU A 32 -4.13 12.53 -23.88
C LEU A 32 -3.44 13.54 -24.80
N TYR A 33 -3.89 14.80 -24.80
CA TYR A 33 -3.22 15.87 -25.54
C TYR A 33 -1.81 16.12 -25.00
N VAL A 34 -1.65 16.30 -23.68
CA VAL A 34 -0.34 16.50 -23.05
C VAL A 34 0.58 15.32 -23.31
N TYR A 35 0.08 14.10 -23.16
CA TYR A 35 0.82 12.88 -23.46
C TYR A 35 1.25 12.83 -24.93
N GLY A 36 0.36 13.17 -25.87
CA GLY A 36 0.69 13.22 -27.29
C GLY A 36 1.65 14.36 -27.69
N GLN A 37 1.80 15.40 -26.87
CA GLN A 37 2.83 16.43 -27.05
C GLN A 37 4.20 16.02 -26.51
N PHE A 38 4.28 14.97 -25.68
CA PHE A 38 5.58 14.40 -25.35
C PHE A 38 6.14 13.76 -26.63
N LYS A 39 7.23 14.35 -27.13
CA LYS A 39 7.96 13.83 -28.28
C LYS A 39 8.35 12.37 -28.03
N GLU A 40 8.31 11.54 -29.07
CA GLU A 40 9.02 10.27 -29.08
C GLU A 40 10.47 10.55 -28.70
N GLU A 41 10.90 10.03 -27.56
CA GLU A 41 12.27 10.23 -27.10
C GLU A 41 13.21 9.40 -27.98
N PRO A 42 14.36 9.96 -28.39
CA PRO A 42 15.38 9.18 -29.06
C PRO A 42 15.94 8.14 -28.09
N GLY A 43 16.06 6.89 -28.56
CA GLY A 43 16.59 5.77 -27.79
C GLY A 43 15.58 4.64 -27.73
N ASP A 44 15.63 3.75 -28.72
CA ASP A 44 15.05 2.42 -28.56
C ASP A 44 15.67 1.81 -27.28
N PRO A 45 14.89 1.32 -26.30
CA PRO A 45 15.43 0.57 -25.17
C PRO A 45 16.32 -0.62 -25.63
N PHE A 46 16.14 -1.07 -26.87
CA PHE A 46 16.93 -2.11 -27.53
C PHE A 46 18.03 -1.55 -28.45
N ASP A 47 18.17 -0.23 -28.61
CA ASP A 47 19.32 0.38 -29.30
C ASP A 47 20.57 0.23 -28.43
N ALA A 48 21.46 -0.64 -28.87
CA ALA A 48 22.63 -1.13 -28.14
C ALA A 48 23.73 -0.09 -27.85
N SER A 49 23.49 1.21 -28.07
CA SER A 49 24.54 2.24 -28.04
C SER A 49 24.66 3.04 -26.73
N GLU A 50 23.62 3.14 -25.90
CA GLU A 50 23.67 4.01 -24.69
C GLU A 50 23.68 3.28 -23.34
N THR A 51 23.20 2.03 -23.28
CA THR A 51 23.32 1.19 -22.09
C THR A 51 24.17 -0.02 -22.46
N GLY A 52 25.31 -0.19 -21.78
CA GLY A 52 26.44 -1.04 -22.20
C GLY A 52 26.22 -2.56 -22.26
N ASN A 53 25.02 -3.02 -22.60
CA ASN A 53 24.69 -4.27 -23.27
C ASN A 53 23.21 -4.14 -23.65
N GLY A 54 22.88 -4.02 -24.95
CA GLY A 54 21.50 -4.05 -25.48
C GLY A 54 20.81 -5.41 -25.32
N ARG A 55 20.98 -6.04 -24.15
CA ARG A 55 20.41 -7.32 -23.76
C ARG A 55 19.61 -7.09 -22.49
N SER A 56 18.33 -7.46 -22.54
CA SER A 56 17.53 -7.58 -21.33
C SER A 56 18.21 -8.56 -20.36
N LEU A 57 18.03 -8.36 -19.05
CA LEU A 57 18.53 -9.25 -18.02
C LEU A 57 18.14 -10.71 -18.33
N THR A 58 19.13 -11.53 -18.68
CA THR A 58 18.88 -12.93 -19.02
C THR A 58 18.87 -13.80 -17.78
N THR A 59 18.31 -15.01 -17.88
CA THR A 59 18.31 -15.98 -16.78
C THR A 59 19.74 -16.29 -16.32
N ASP A 60 20.70 -16.38 -17.25
CA ASP A 60 22.11 -16.63 -16.93
C ASP A 60 22.73 -15.50 -16.08
N ASP A 61 22.39 -14.25 -16.34
CA ASP A 61 22.85 -13.08 -15.55
C ASP A 61 22.26 -13.09 -14.14
N LEU A 62 21.05 -13.63 -13.97
CA LEU A 62 20.38 -13.76 -12.67
C LEU A 62 20.97 -14.90 -11.85
N GLU A 63 21.27 -16.04 -12.48
CA GLU A 63 21.82 -17.23 -11.83
C GLU A 63 23.26 -17.05 -11.35
N GLN A 64 24.03 -16.19 -12.03
CA GLN A 64 25.37 -15.78 -11.58
C GLN A 64 25.34 -14.77 -10.41
N GLY A 65 24.15 -14.26 -10.06
CA GLY A 65 23.97 -13.27 -9.00
C GLY A 65 24.17 -13.83 -7.59
N ARG A 66 25.13 -13.28 -6.83
CA ARG A 66 25.29 -13.61 -5.40
C ARG A 66 24.12 -13.06 -4.56
N VAL A 67 23.26 -13.96 -4.07
CA VAL A 67 22.19 -13.60 -3.12
C VAL A 67 22.77 -13.20 -1.78
N ARG A 68 22.59 -11.94 -1.39
CA ARG A 68 23.10 -11.42 -0.10
C ARG A 68 22.23 -11.88 1.07
N ALA A 69 22.80 -11.91 2.28
CA ALA A 69 22.05 -12.30 3.49
C ALA A 69 20.82 -11.43 3.73
N THR A 70 20.88 -10.13 3.42
CA THR A 70 19.73 -9.21 3.51
C THR A 70 18.62 -9.55 2.52
N GLN A 71 18.96 -10.01 1.32
CA GLN A 71 18.00 -10.47 0.31
C GLN A 71 17.39 -11.81 0.72
N ARG A 72 18.20 -12.75 1.24
CA ARG A 72 17.69 -14.02 1.77
C ARG A 72 16.72 -13.79 2.95
N ALA A 73 16.96 -12.77 3.77
CA ALA A 73 16.08 -12.42 4.86
C ALA A 73 14.70 -11.91 4.40
N THR A 74 14.48 -11.61 3.11
CA THR A 74 13.15 -11.20 2.63
C THR A 74 12.22 -12.38 2.32
N TYR A 75 12.74 -13.61 2.17
CA TYR A 75 11.92 -14.79 1.89
C TYR A 75 10.83 -15.01 2.93
N LYS A 76 11.11 -14.77 4.21
CA LYS A 76 10.12 -14.89 5.28
C LYS A 76 8.94 -13.91 5.13
N PHE A 77 9.16 -12.72 4.57
CA PHE A 77 8.08 -11.78 4.26
C PHE A 77 7.20 -12.31 3.13
N MET A 78 7.81 -12.89 2.10
CA MET A 78 7.09 -13.51 0.97
C MET A 78 6.28 -14.73 1.42
N VAL A 79 6.86 -15.61 2.23
CA VAL A 79 6.15 -16.76 2.80
C VAL A 79 4.97 -16.29 3.66
N LEU A 80 5.19 -15.32 4.55
CA LEU A 80 4.12 -14.76 5.38
C LEU A 80 3.01 -14.15 4.52
N SER A 81 3.36 -13.44 3.45
CA SER A 81 2.42 -12.86 2.49
C SER A 81 1.54 -13.94 1.84
N VAL A 82 2.14 -15.02 1.32
CA VAL A 82 1.37 -16.12 0.70
C VAL A 82 0.44 -16.81 1.71
N LEU A 83 0.90 -17.03 2.94
CA LEU A 83 0.07 -17.61 4.00
C LEU A 83 -1.14 -16.72 4.35
N LEU A 84 -0.91 -15.42 4.50
CA LEU A 84 -1.97 -14.44 4.78
C LEU A 84 -2.92 -14.27 3.60
N PHE A 85 -2.44 -14.35 2.36
CA PHE A 85 -3.29 -14.36 1.17
C PHE A 85 -4.21 -15.58 1.17
N GLY A 86 -3.68 -16.78 1.45
CA GLY A 86 -4.49 -17.97 1.63
C GLY A 86 -5.54 -17.82 2.74
N ALA A 87 -5.13 -17.29 3.90
CA ALA A 87 -6.04 -17.02 5.01
C ALA A 87 -7.14 -15.99 4.66
N GLN A 88 -6.81 -14.96 3.86
CA GLN A 88 -7.75 -13.95 3.38
C GLN A 88 -8.81 -14.56 2.45
N VAL A 89 -8.40 -15.39 1.50
CA VAL A 89 -9.31 -16.09 0.59
C VAL A 89 -10.23 -17.02 1.38
N LEU A 90 -9.68 -17.80 2.31
CA LEU A 90 -10.47 -18.68 3.17
C LEU A 90 -11.47 -17.91 4.02
N ALA A 91 -11.07 -16.80 4.65
CA ALA A 91 -11.96 -15.95 5.44
C ALA A 91 -13.12 -15.40 4.58
N GLY A 92 -12.84 -14.98 3.33
CA GLY A 92 -13.85 -14.52 2.38
C GLY A 92 -14.81 -15.63 1.95
N MET A 93 -14.30 -16.82 1.65
CA MET A 93 -15.12 -17.99 1.31
C MET A 93 -16.05 -18.36 2.47
N LEU A 94 -15.52 -18.45 3.69
CA LEU A 94 -16.30 -18.75 4.89
C LEU A 94 -17.36 -17.67 5.14
N ALA A 95 -17.02 -16.39 5.04
CA ALA A 95 -17.97 -15.29 5.19
C ALA A 95 -19.12 -15.36 4.16
N ALA A 96 -18.83 -15.76 2.92
CA ALA A 96 -19.84 -15.91 1.89
C ALA A 96 -20.83 -17.05 2.17
N THR A 97 -20.40 -18.12 2.86
CA THR A 97 -21.29 -19.27 3.17
C THR A 97 -22.48 -18.90 4.05
N ASP A 98 -22.33 -17.88 4.91
CA ASP A 98 -23.42 -17.39 5.77
C ASP A 98 -24.60 -16.83 4.95
N PHE A 99 -24.36 -16.39 3.71
CA PHE A 99 -25.41 -15.91 2.80
C PHE A 99 -26.02 -17.01 1.91
N VAL A 100 -25.27 -18.10 1.64
CA VAL A 100 -25.70 -19.17 0.72
C VAL A 100 -26.41 -20.32 1.47
N ARG A 101 -26.31 -20.38 2.81
CA ARG A 101 -27.02 -21.32 3.72
C ARG A 101 -26.91 -22.80 3.32
N PHE A 102 -25.69 -23.35 3.32
CA PHE A 102 -25.43 -24.78 3.11
C PHE A 102 -25.75 -25.69 4.33
N GLY A 103 -26.61 -25.26 5.25
CA GLY A 103 -27.07 -26.06 6.39
C GLY A 103 -26.12 -26.12 7.61
N VAL A 104 -24.86 -25.70 7.49
CA VAL A 104 -23.93 -25.54 8.64
C VAL A 104 -23.73 -24.05 8.93
N SER A 105 -24.16 -23.58 10.11
CA SER A 105 -23.94 -22.19 10.55
C SER A 105 -22.53 -22.06 11.14
N LEU A 106 -21.55 -21.77 10.29
CA LEU A 106 -20.17 -21.46 10.69
C LEU A 106 -20.08 -20.24 11.62
N GLY A 107 -21.09 -19.36 11.58
CA GLY A 107 -21.25 -18.21 12.48
C GLY A 107 -21.29 -18.56 13.97
N SER A 108 -21.47 -19.84 14.34
CA SER A 108 -21.36 -20.34 15.72
C SER A 108 -19.92 -20.46 16.23
N ILE A 109 -18.94 -20.63 15.33
CA ILE A 109 -17.51 -20.78 15.67
C ILE A 109 -16.78 -19.46 15.43
N ILE A 110 -16.96 -18.89 14.24
CA ILE A 110 -16.38 -17.59 13.88
C ILE A 110 -17.50 -16.72 13.33
N PRO A 111 -17.90 -15.65 14.04
CA PRO A 111 -18.96 -14.76 13.57
C PRO A 111 -18.61 -14.11 12.23
N PHE A 112 -19.64 -13.82 11.43
CA PHE A 112 -19.51 -13.10 10.16
C PHE A 112 -18.68 -11.81 10.29
N THR A 113 -18.88 -11.04 11.36
CA THR A 113 -18.14 -9.79 11.60
C THR A 113 -16.64 -10.03 11.69
N VAL A 114 -16.22 -11.12 12.33
CA VAL A 114 -14.81 -11.48 12.48
C VAL A 114 -14.24 -11.95 11.14
N LEU A 115 -14.96 -12.81 10.42
CA LEU A 115 -14.54 -13.29 9.10
C LEU A 115 -14.39 -12.14 8.10
N ARG A 116 -15.33 -11.19 8.10
CA ARG A 116 -15.25 -9.96 7.29
C ARG A 116 -14.01 -9.15 7.66
N SER A 117 -13.78 -8.89 8.95
CA SER A 117 -12.61 -8.13 9.40
C SER A 117 -11.28 -8.82 9.08
N TYR A 118 -11.21 -10.15 9.16
CA TYR A 118 -10.03 -10.89 8.71
C TYR A 118 -9.84 -10.79 7.20
N HIS A 119 -10.91 -10.92 6.41
CA HIS A 119 -10.83 -10.80 4.97
C HIS A 119 -10.32 -9.42 4.53
N THR A 120 -10.89 -8.33 5.05
CA THR A 120 -10.48 -6.97 4.71
C THR A 120 -9.08 -6.64 5.22
N LEU A 121 -8.76 -7.00 6.47
CA LEU A 121 -7.47 -6.67 7.05
C LEU A 121 -6.34 -7.50 6.44
N PHE A 122 -6.51 -8.80 6.26
CA PHE A 122 -5.47 -9.64 5.65
C PHE A 122 -5.23 -9.24 4.21
N GLN A 123 -6.25 -8.79 3.47
CA GLN A 123 -6.10 -8.27 2.10
C GLN A 123 -5.07 -7.15 2.05
N ILE A 124 -5.14 -6.23 3.00
CA ILE A 124 -4.17 -5.14 3.15
C ILE A 124 -2.83 -5.72 3.63
N TYR A 125 -2.85 -6.56 4.66
CA TYR A 125 -1.65 -6.99 5.36
C TYR A 125 -0.69 -7.83 4.50
N TRP A 126 -1.20 -8.84 3.78
CA TRP A 126 -0.37 -9.69 2.92
C TRP A 126 0.29 -8.88 1.79
N PHE A 127 -0.46 -7.94 1.24
CA PHE A 127 -0.02 -7.06 0.15
C PHE A 127 1.16 -6.20 0.60
N PHE A 128 1.07 -5.58 1.77
CA PHE A 128 2.19 -4.81 2.31
C PHE A 128 3.38 -5.68 2.71
N MET A 129 3.18 -6.91 3.20
CA MET A 129 4.30 -7.83 3.46
C MET A 129 5.08 -8.15 2.19
N ALA A 130 4.38 -8.35 1.05
CA ALA A 130 5.02 -8.55 -0.24
C ALA A 130 5.83 -7.32 -0.67
N TRP A 131 5.24 -6.12 -0.65
CA TRP A 131 5.95 -4.90 -1.05
C TRP A 131 7.12 -4.55 -0.13
N VAL A 132 6.96 -4.69 1.19
CA VAL A 132 8.05 -4.48 2.15
C VAL A 132 9.19 -5.46 1.88
N GLY A 133 8.89 -6.75 1.70
CA GLY A 133 9.91 -7.75 1.39
C GLY A 133 10.58 -7.49 0.04
N TYR A 134 9.80 -7.11 -0.97
CA TYR A 134 10.29 -6.80 -2.31
C TYR A 134 11.22 -5.56 -2.28
N THR A 135 10.80 -4.52 -1.55
CA THR A 135 11.61 -3.30 -1.48
C THR A 135 12.97 -3.54 -0.86
N ILE A 136 13.00 -4.26 0.26
CA ILE A 136 14.23 -4.64 0.94
C ILE A 136 15.12 -5.52 0.06
N PHE A 137 14.52 -6.39 -0.77
CA PHE A 137 15.25 -7.29 -1.64
C PHE A 137 16.08 -6.54 -2.70
N PHE A 138 15.61 -5.38 -3.19
CA PHE A 138 16.36 -4.63 -4.18
C PHE A 138 17.36 -3.63 -3.58
N LEU A 139 17.21 -3.19 -2.32
CA LEU A 139 18.10 -2.16 -1.74
C LEU A 139 19.60 -2.41 -1.97
N PRO A 140 20.12 -3.65 -1.88
CA PRO A 140 21.53 -3.93 -2.12
C PRO A 140 22.00 -3.76 -3.58
N ARG A 141 21.08 -3.58 -4.54
CA ARG A 141 21.40 -3.22 -5.93
C ARG A 141 21.59 -1.72 -6.11
N ILE A 142 20.95 -0.90 -5.27
CA ILE A 142 21.05 0.57 -5.33
C ILE A 142 22.35 1.04 -4.67
N SER A 143 22.71 0.48 -3.52
CA SER A 143 23.89 0.93 -2.78
C SER A 143 24.50 -0.21 -1.96
N LYS A 144 25.71 0.05 -1.45
CA LYS A 144 26.39 -0.85 -0.51
C LYS A 144 25.51 -1.01 0.74
N VAL A 145 25.30 -2.25 1.14
CA VAL A 145 24.50 -2.60 2.33
C VAL A 145 25.09 -1.94 3.58
N PRO A 146 24.32 -1.12 4.32
CA PRO A 146 24.77 -0.52 5.57
C PRO A 146 24.98 -1.56 6.68
N ASP A 147 25.84 -1.24 7.65
CA ASP A 147 26.09 -2.13 8.79
C ASP A 147 24.83 -2.32 9.65
N GLY A 148 24.60 -3.54 10.13
CA GLY A 148 23.41 -3.86 10.94
C GLY A 148 22.08 -3.88 10.17
N GLN A 149 22.07 -3.73 8.84
CA GLN A 149 20.83 -3.75 8.04
C GLN A 149 20.07 -5.08 8.20
N LEU A 150 20.79 -6.20 8.28
CA LEU A 150 20.18 -7.53 8.50
C LEU A 150 19.41 -7.60 9.83
N PHE A 151 19.97 -7.01 10.89
CA PHE A 151 19.29 -6.95 12.19
C PHE A 151 18.00 -6.15 12.09
N LEU A 152 18.02 -4.98 11.44
CA LEU A 152 16.82 -4.15 11.26
C LEU A 152 15.73 -4.87 10.45
N ILE A 153 16.11 -5.60 9.40
CA ILE A 153 15.16 -6.42 8.61
C ILE A 153 14.56 -7.54 9.46
N ASN A 154 15.36 -8.14 10.36
CA ASN A 154 14.88 -9.16 11.28
C ASN A 154 13.95 -8.60 12.36
N LEU A 155 14.30 -7.45 12.92
CA LEU A 155 13.46 -6.72 13.86
C LEU A 155 12.14 -6.31 13.23
N LEU A 156 12.16 -5.73 12.02
CA LEU A 156 10.97 -5.35 11.27
C LEU A 156 10.02 -6.54 11.13
N PHE A 157 10.52 -7.68 10.67
CA PHE A 157 9.71 -8.88 10.53
C PHE A 157 9.11 -9.34 11.86
N ALA A 158 9.88 -9.30 12.96
CA ALA A 158 9.39 -9.69 14.27
C ALA A 158 8.23 -8.78 14.72
N ILE A 159 8.35 -7.46 14.52
CA ILE A 159 7.27 -6.51 14.83
C ILE A 159 6.05 -6.80 13.95
N CYS A 160 6.23 -7.05 12.64
CA CYS A 160 5.12 -7.45 11.77
C CYS A 160 4.42 -8.72 12.27
N VAL A 161 5.16 -9.77 12.65
CA VAL A 161 4.54 -10.99 13.19
C VAL A 161 3.74 -10.68 14.46
N VAL A 162 4.28 -9.86 15.37
CA VAL A 162 3.57 -9.42 16.58
C VAL A 162 2.30 -8.65 16.23
N THR A 163 2.36 -7.73 15.26
CA THR A 163 1.19 -6.98 14.78
C THR A 163 0.14 -7.91 14.17
N GLY A 164 0.53 -8.85 13.31
CA GLY A 164 -0.39 -9.78 12.63
C GLY A 164 -1.06 -10.76 13.60
N VAL A 165 -0.29 -11.37 14.51
CA VAL A 165 -0.84 -12.25 15.57
C VAL A 165 -1.73 -11.45 16.51
N GLY A 166 -1.30 -10.24 16.88
CA GLY A 166 -2.07 -9.32 17.70
C GLY A 166 -3.40 -8.94 17.07
N ALA A 167 -3.42 -8.65 15.77
CA ALA A 167 -4.64 -8.38 15.02
C ALA A 167 -5.57 -9.59 14.99
N LEU A 168 -5.02 -10.78 14.72
CA LEU A 168 -5.79 -12.03 14.66
C LEU A 168 -6.48 -12.30 16.00
N VAL A 169 -5.73 -12.35 17.08
CA VAL A 169 -6.27 -12.64 18.42
C VAL A 169 -7.15 -11.49 18.93
N GLY A 170 -6.70 -10.25 18.75
CA GLY A 170 -7.38 -9.06 19.24
C GLY A 170 -8.74 -8.84 18.60
N ILE A 171 -8.85 -8.96 17.28
CA ILE A 171 -10.12 -8.77 16.57
C ILE A 171 -11.13 -9.83 17.01
N TYR A 172 -10.72 -11.10 17.09
CA TYR A 172 -11.60 -12.17 17.57
C TYR A 172 -12.07 -11.89 19.00
N ALA A 173 -11.15 -11.64 19.93
CA ALA A 173 -11.47 -11.40 21.34
C ALA A 173 -12.35 -10.15 21.54
N GLY A 174 -12.09 -9.08 20.78
CA GLY A 174 -12.85 -7.84 20.86
C GLY A 174 -14.25 -7.95 20.29
N GLN A 175 -14.44 -8.61 19.14
CA GLN A 175 -15.75 -8.71 18.49
C GLN A 175 -16.64 -9.81 19.09
N THR A 176 -16.06 -10.86 19.67
CA THR A 176 -16.82 -11.89 20.42
C THR A 176 -17.18 -11.45 21.84
N GLY A 177 -16.67 -10.30 22.30
CA GLY A 177 -16.93 -9.78 23.64
C GLY A 177 -16.11 -10.44 24.75
N MET A 178 -15.08 -11.24 24.43
CA MET A 178 -14.15 -11.81 25.41
C MET A 178 -13.36 -10.73 26.16
N ILE A 179 -13.08 -9.61 25.48
CA ILE A 179 -12.52 -8.40 26.07
C ILE A 179 -13.43 -7.22 25.75
N THR A 180 -13.62 -6.33 26.72
CA THR A 180 -14.54 -5.18 26.62
C THR A 180 -13.90 -3.91 27.18
N GLY A 181 -14.53 -2.76 26.96
CA GLY A 181 -14.08 -1.47 27.48
C GLY A 181 -12.70 -1.05 26.98
N SER A 182 -11.86 -0.56 27.89
CA SER A 182 -10.51 -0.07 27.55
C SER A 182 -9.60 -1.15 26.99
N ALA A 183 -9.73 -2.40 27.45
CA ALA A 183 -8.96 -3.53 26.93
C ALA A 183 -9.28 -3.80 25.46
N ALA A 184 -10.56 -3.73 25.06
CA ALA A 184 -10.98 -3.89 23.67
C ALA A 184 -10.46 -2.75 22.77
N TYR A 185 -10.42 -1.52 23.27
CA TYR A 185 -9.84 -0.39 22.51
C TYR A 185 -8.34 -0.55 22.24
N TRP A 186 -7.58 -1.02 23.24
CA TRP A 186 -6.13 -1.17 23.13
C TRP A 186 -5.70 -2.44 22.40
N PHE A 187 -6.31 -3.57 22.72
CA PHE A 187 -5.88 -4.90 22.27
C PHE A 187 -6.96 -5.66 21.48
N GLY A 188 -8.16 -5.11 21.36
CA GLY A 188 -9.28 -5.75 20.67
C GLY A 188 -9.51 -5.20 19.26
N SER A 189 -10.78 -4.96 18.96
CA SER A 189 -11.24 -4.37 17.70
C SER A 189 -11.78 -2.96 17.94
N ARG A 190 -11.37 -1.99 17.11
CA ARG A 190 -11.90 -0.61 17.13
C ARG A 190 -13.23 -0.46 16.39
N GLY A 191 -13.65 -1.45 15.61
CA GLY A 191 -14.95 -1.46 14.92
C GLY A 191 -15.04 -0.57 13.69
N TRP A 192 -13.94 0.04 13.25
CA TRP A 192 -13.86 0.78 11.99
C TRP A 192 -13.36 -0.13 10.88
N GLU A 193 -14.10 -0.22 9.79
CA GLU A 193 -13.70 -0.99 8.62
C GLU A 193 -12.35 -0.51 8.08
N PHE A 194 -11.47 -1.46 7.71
CA PHE A 194 -10.08 -1.28 7.30
C PHE A 194 -9.13 -0.80 8.42
N MET A 195 -9.65 -0.45 9.59
CA MET A 195 -8.92 0.07 10.73
C MET A 195 -9.26 -0.67 12.03
N GLU A 196 -9.56 -1.95 11.93
CA GLU A 196 -10.10 -2.77 13.00
C GLU A 196 -9.10 -3.03 14.12
N LEU A 197 -7.79 -2.98 13.84
CA LEU A 197 -6.73 -3.20 14.81
C LEU A 197 -6.91 -2.35 16.08
N GLY A 198 -6.75 -2.97 17.25
CA GLY A 198 -6.60 -2.27 18.52
C GLY A 198 -5.45 -1.25 18.50
N ARG A 199 -5.54 -0.23 19.35
CA ARG A 199 -4.60 0.91 19.34
C ARG A 199 -3.14 0.50 19.56
N ALA A 200 -2.88 -0.49 20.41
CA ALA A 200 -1.52 -1.00 20.64
C ALA A 200 -0.94 -1.59 19.35
N PHE A 201 -1.73 -2.41 18.63
CA PHE A 201 -1.29 -3.01 17.38
C PHE A 201 -1.18 -1.98 16.25
N GLN A 202 -2.01 -0.94 16.24
CA GLN A 202 -1.83 0.21 15.35
C GLN A 202 -0.47 0.89 15.58
N TYR A 203 -0.02 1.08 16.83
CA TYR A 203 1.31 1.62 17.08
C TYR A 203 2.42 0.68 16.58
N THR A 204 2.30 -0.64 16.80
CA THR A 204 3.29 -1.59 16.25
C THR A 204 3.33 -1.59 14.71
N LEU A 205 2.19 -1.39 14.05
CA LEU A 205 2.09 -1.23 12.60
C LEU A 205 2.82 0.04 12.14
N LEU A 206 2.54 1.18 12.78
CA LEU A 206 3.21 2.46 12.48
C LEU A 206 4.72 2.37 12.73
N SER A 207 5.14 1.75 13.84
CA SER A 207 6.56 1.49 14.12
C SER A 207 7.22 0.60 13.08
N SER A 208 6.52 -0.42 12.58
CA SER A 208 7.01 -1.28 11.49
C SER A 208 7.24 -0.47 10.22
N PHE A 209 6.26 0.33 9.80
CA PHE A 209 6.39 1.18 8.62
C PHE A 209 7.47 2.27 8.78
N ALA A 210 7.57 2.90 9.95
CA ALA A 210 8.63 3.87 10.24
C ALA A 210 10.03 3.22 10.18
N LEU A 211 10.19 2.02 10.75
CA LEU A 211 11.42 1.25 10.67
C LEU A 211 11.73 0.85 9.23
N TRP A 212 10.72 0.49 8.43
CA TRP A 212 10.89 0.19 7.01
C TRP A 212 11.36 1.40 6.21
N ILE A 213 10.79 2.59 6.42
CA ILE A 213 11.29 3.83 5.83
C ILE A 213 12.72 4.11 6.24
N PHE A 214 13.06 3.89 7.51
CA PHE A 214 14.43 4.03 7.99
C PHE A 214 15.40 3.07 7.26
N ILE A 215 15.01 1.80 7.06
CA ILE A 215 15.79 0.82 6.29
C ILE A 215 16.02 1.28 4.84
N ILE A 216 14.99 1.81 4.17
CA ILE A 216 15.09 2.38 2.83
C ILE A 216 16.03 3.59 2.84
N TYR A 217 15.80 4.55 3.74
CA TYR A 217 16.60 5.76 3.87
C TYR A 217 18.09 5.45 4.03
N ARG A 218 18.46 4.50 4.90
CA ARG A 218 19.87 4.12 5.08
C ARG A 218 20.53 3.63 3.79
N SER A 219 19.77 2.99 2.92
CA SER A 219 20.26 2.47 1.64
C SER A 219 20.25 3.56 0.55
N VAL A 220 19.26 4.43 0.53
CA VAL A 220 19.11 5.48 -0.49
C VAL A 220 19.94 6.73 -0.16
N ARG A 221 20.30 6.97 1.11
CA ARG A 221 21.03 8.18 1.56
C ARG A 221 22.21 8.60 0.67
N PRO A 222 23.10 7.71 0.18
CA PRO A 222 24.20 8.11 -0.70
C PRO A 222 23.76 8.72 -2.04
N TRP A 223 22.53 8.40 -2.48
CA TRP A 223 21.94 8.92 -3.71
C TRP A 223 21.21 10.26 -3.53
N LEU A 224 20.93 10.68 -2.30
CA LEU A 224 20.26 11.94 -1.99
C LEU A 224 21.23 13.13 -2.10
N THR A 225 21.68 13.41 -3.32
CA THR A 225 22.51 14.60 -3.65
C THR A 225 21.70 15.58 -4.50
N THR A 226 22.11 16.85 -4.55
CA THR A 226 21.42 17.89 -5.36
C THR A 226 21.22 17.50 -6.82
N LYS A 227 22.13 16.68 -7.38
CA LYS A 227 22.04 16.20 -8.77
C LYS A 227 21.08 15.02 -8.96
N ASN A 228 20.82 14.23 -7.92
CA ASN A 228 20.04 12.97 -7.99
C ASN A 228 18.76 13.02 -7.14
N ILE A 229 18.36 14.20 -6.67
CA ILE A 229 17.19 14.36 -5.80
C ILE A 229 15.88 13.92 -6.48
N TRP A 230 15.83 13.96 -7.82
CA TRP A 230 14.69 13.50 -8.63
C TRP A 230 14.88 12.11 -9.24
N SER A 231 15.91 11.37 -8.81
CA SER A 231 16.17 10.03 -9.31
C SER A 231 15.15 9.02 -8.79
N VAL A 232 15.02 7.90 -9.50
CA VAL A 232 14.10 6.80 -9.12
C VAL A 232 14.30 6.32 -7.66
N PRO A 233 15.54 6.14 -7.13
CA PRO A 233 15.74 5.82 -5.71
C PRO A 233 15.22 6.89 -4.74
N SER A 234 15.35 8.18 -5.09
CA SER A 234 14.84 9.28 -4.28
C SER A 234 13.31 9.27 -4.27
N TRP A 235 12.68 9.08 -5.44
CA TRP A 235 11.23 8.93 -5.57
C TRP A 235 10.68 7.75 -4.78
N LEU A 236 11.40 6.64 -4.73
CA LEU A 236 11.04 5.50 -3.89
C LEU A 236 10.97 5.92 -2.42
N LEU A 237 11.98 6.65 -1.92
CA LEU A 237 11.98 7.12 -0.54
C LEU A 237 10.83 8.11 -0.29
N TYR A 238 10.59 9.06 -1.19
CA TYR A 238 9.53 10.05 -1.04
C TYR A 238 8.14 9.42 -1.10
N GLY A 239 7.87 8.57 -2.10
CA GLY A 239 6.62 7.83 -2.26
C GLY A 239 6.35 6.93 -1.07
N SER A 240 7.36 6.19 -0.59
CA SER A 240 7.21 5.38 0.62
C SER A 240 6.98 6.25 1.86
N GLY A 241 7.68 7.38 1.98
CA GLY A 241 7.58 8.29 3.11
C GLY A 241 6.19 8.94 3.22
N ILE A 242 5.66 9.47 2.12
CA ILE A 242 4.34 10.10 2.08
C ILE A 242 3.23 9.06 2.31
N MET A 243 3.37 7.86 1.75
CA MET A 243 2.49 6.73 2.03
C MET A 243 2.41 6.45 3.53
N VAL A 244 3.55 6.32 4.20
CA VAL A 244 3.59 6.08 5.65
C VAL A 244 3.07 7.27 6.44
N ALA A 245 3.30 8.51 5.99
CA ALA A 245 2.77 9.71 6.63
C ALA A 245 1.23 9.70 6.71
N PHE A 246 0.54 9.29 5.65
CA PHE A 246 -0.93 9.19 5.66
C PHE A 246 -1.47 8.20 6.69
N LEU A 247 -0.74 7.12 7.01
CA LEU A 247 -1.15 6.18 8.07
C LEU A 247 -1.22 6.82 9.46
N PHE A 248 -0.43 7.87 9.72
CA PHE A 248 -0.44 8.56 11.02
C PHE A 248 -1.74 9.33 11.27
N PHE A 249 -2.49 9.73 10.23
CA PHE A 249 -3.81 10.33 10.41
C PHE A 249 -4.79 9.40 11.11
N GLY A 250 -4.57 8.08 11.07
CA GLY A 250 -5.37 7.12 11.81
C GLY A 250 -5.26 7.23 13.33
N LEU A 251 -4.33 8.03 13.85
CA LEU A 251 -4.25 8.39 15.26
C LEU A 251 -5.30 9.43 15.66
N MET A 252 -5.83 10.20 14.69
CA MET A 252 -6.83 11.27 14.90
C MET A 252 -8.28 10.75 14.98
N ILE A 253 -8.45 9.46 15.27
CA ILE A 253 -9.76 8.80 15.41
C ILE A 253 -9.87 8.26 16.85
N PRO A 254 -10.22 9.09 17.85
CA PRO A 254 -10.50 8.63 19.20
C PRO A 254 -11.95 8.13 19.32
N PRO A 255 -12.28 7.32 20.36
CA PRO A 255 -13.60 6.69 20.50
C PRO A 255 -14.77 7.67 20.72
N ASP A 256 -14.50 8.84 21.29
CA ASP A 256 -15.47 9.84 21.74
C ASP A 256 -15.71 10.96 20.71
N GLN A 257 -15.06 10.91 19.55
CA GLN A 257 -15.19 11.93 18.51
C GLN A 257 -16.45 11.76 17.67
N ASN A 258 -16.94 12.88 17.14
CA ASN A 258 -18.04 12.90 16.19
C ASN A 258 -17.79 11.92 15.03
N TRP A 259 -18.80 11.11 14.70
CA TRP A 259 -18.70 10.06 13.70
C TRP A 259 -18.23 10.59 12.34
N ALA A 260 -18.76 11.71 11.85
CA ALA A 260 -18.40 12.27 10.55
C ALA A 260 -16.93 12.74 10.50
N VAL A 261 -16.43 13.31 11.60
CA VAL A 261 -15.01 13.71 11.69
C VAL A 261 -14.10 12.49 11.78
N SER A 262 -14.52 11.46 12.52
CA SER A 262 -13.81 10.17 12.57
C SER A 262 -13.77 9.49 11.20
N ASP A 263 -14.88 9.55 10.43
CA ASP A 263 -14.97 8.98 9.09
C ASP A 263 -14.09 9.74 8.08
N TYR A 264 -14.03 11.07 8.18
CA TYR A 264 -13.09 11.89 7.41
C TYR A 264 -11.64 11.43 7.62
N TRP A 265 -11.19 11.28 8.87
CA TRP A 265 -9.83 10.79 9.16
C TRP A 265 -9.64 9.33 8.74
N ARG A 266 -10.69 8.50 8.82
CA ARG A 266 -10.65 7.12 8.32
C ARG A 266 -10.36 7.11 6.83
N TRP A 267 -11.04 7.94 6.02
CA TRP A 267 -10.78 8.03 4.59
C TRP A 267 -9.44 8.71 4.27
N MET A 268 -8.95 9.63 5.10
CA MET A 268 -7.58 10.15 4.97
C MET A 268 -6.54 9.04 5.13
N VAL A 269 -6.85 7.98 5.86
CA VAL A 269 -6.07 6.75 5.85
C VAL A 269 -6.46 5.93 4.62
N VAL A 270 -7.66 5.37 4.57
CA VAL A 270 -8.04 4.35 3.58
C VAL A 270 -7.88 4.83 2.14
N HIS A 271 -8.39 6.00 1.77
CA HIS A 271 -8.33 6.50 0.39
C HIS A 271 -6.90 6.97 0.06
N MET A 272 -6.39 7.99 0.77
CA MET A 272 -5.11 8.59 0.42
C MET A 272 -3.94 7.61 0.54
N TRP A 273 -3.89 6.79 1.59
CA TRP A 273 -2.81 5.83 1.76
C TRP A 273 -2.81 4.79 0.65
N VAL A 274 -3.98 4.24 0.32
CA VAL A 274 -4.11 3.19 -0.70
C VAL A 274 -3.80 3.76 -2.08
N GLU A 275 -4.31 4.95 -2.40
CA GLU A 275 -4.05 5.60 -3.68
C GLU A 275 -2.57 5.97 -3.84
N VAL A 276 -1.90 6.54 -2.81
CA VAL A 276 -0.43 6.75 -2.86
C VAL A 276 0.30 5.43 -3.09
N THR A 277 -0.14 4.34 -2.45
CA THR A 277 0.53 3.04 -2.55
C THR A 277 0.45 2.47 -3.96
N PHE A 278 -0.74 2.49 -4.56
CA PHE A 278 -0.95 1.93 -5.89
C PHE A 278 -0.47 2.87 -7.00
N GLU A 279 -0.77 4.16 -6.93
CA GLU A 279 -0.51 5.08 -8.04
C GLU A 279 0.93 5.60 -8.05
N VAL A 280 1.50 5.90 -6.88
CA VAL A 280 2.85 6.48 -6.80
C VAL A 280 3.89 5.40 -6.51
N PHE A 281 3.75 4.69 -5.40
CA PHE A 281 4.78 3.75 -4.94
C PHE A 281 4.96 2.56 -5.88
N THR A 282 3.86 1.95 -6.34
CA THR A 282 3.93 0.83 -7.30
C THR A 282 4.50 1.28 -8.64
N THR A 283 4.07 2.44 -9.15
CA THR A 283 4.62 3.03 -10.39
C THR A 283 6.12 3.23 -10.31
N VAL A 284 6.64 3.78 -9.20
CA VAL A 284 8.08 3.97 -8.99
C VAL A 284 8.82 2.64 -9.00
N ILE A 285 8.29 1.61 -8.33
CA ILE A 285 8.95 0.30 -8.27
C ILE A 285 8.93 -0.41 -9.62
N VAL A 286 7.80 -0.40 -10.32
CA VAL A 286 7.67 -1.02 -11.64
C VAL A 286 8.57 -0.30 -12.64
N ALA A 287 8.57 1.04 -12.65
CA ALA A 287 9.47 1.81 -13.48
C ALA A 287 10.94 1.49 -13.16
N TYR A 288 11.31 1.39 -11.87
CA TYR A 288 12.65 0.96 -11.47
C TYR A 288 13.01 -0.43 -12.00
N LEU A 289 12.09 -1.40 -11.88
CA LEU A 289 12.27 -2.76 -12.39
C LEU A 289 12.55 -2.78 -13.88
N LEU A 290 11.73 -2.06 -14.65
CA LEU A 290 11.87 -1.97 -16.09
C LEU A 290 13.21 -1.31 -16.48
N VAL A 291 13.64 -0.27 -15.77
CA VAL A 291 14.96 0.36 -15.98
C VAL A 291 16.09 -0.62 -15.70
N GLN A 292 15.99 -1.37 -14.60
CA GLN A 292 17.01 -2.36 -14.23
C GLN A 292 17.09 -3.49 -15.27
N MET A 293 15.96 -3.92 -15.83
CA MET A 293 15.89 -4.95 -16.87
C MET A 293 16.29 -4.46 -18.27
N GLY A 294 16.64 -3.17 -18.42
CA GLY A 294 16.96 -2.56 -19.71
C GLY A 294 15.76 -2.40 -20.64
N LEU A 295 14.52 -2.50 -20.12
CA LEU A 295 13.31 -2.43 -20.93
C LEU A 295 12.82 -1.00 -21.15
N VAL A 296 13.25 -0.05 -20.32
CA VAL A 296 12.93 1.37 -20.44
C VAL A 296 14.13 2.23 -20.05
N THR A 297 14.27 3.39 -20.67
CA THR A 297 15.33 4.34 -20.31
C THR A 297 15.02 5.01 -18.97
N ARG A 298 16.07 5.43 -18.25
CA ARG A 298 15.93 6.14 -16.98
C ARG A 298 15.10 7.43 -17.12
N LEU A 299 15.30 8.18 -18.21
CA LEU A 299 14.59 9.42 -18.47
C LEU A 299 13.09 9.20 -18.64
N MET A 300 12.71 8.14 -19.37
CA MET A 300 11.30 7.78 -19.56
C MET A 300 10.64 7.39 -18.24
N ALA A 301 11.32 6.57 -17.43
CA ALA A 301 10.83 6.18 -16.10
C ALA A 301 10.63 7.38 -15.18
N GLU A 302 11.60 8.31 -15.10
CA GLU A 302 11.50 9.50 -14.26
C GLU A 302 10.32 10.39 -14.69
N ARG A 303 10.13 10.64 -15.99
CA ARG A 303 9.00 11.45 -16.49
C ARG A 303 7.63 10.84 -16.19
N ILE A 304 7.48 9.52 -16.37
CA ILE A 304 6.21 8.82 -16.07
C ILE A 304 5.91 8.88 -14.58
N ILE A 305 6.92 8.69 -13.73
CA ILE A 305 6.76 8.85 -12.27
C ILE A 305 6.29 10.27 -11.93
N PHE A 306 6.89 11.30 -12.52
CA PHE A 306 6.47 12.69 -12.31
C PHE A 306 5.02 12.92 -12.74
N LEU A 307 4.62 12.42 -13.90
CA LEU A 307 3.25 12.52 -14.39
C LEU A 307 2.28 11.83 -13.43
N ALA A 308 2.59 10.61 -13.00
CA ALA A 308 1.78 9.85 -12.05
C ALA A 308 1.62 10.59 -10.71
N VAL A 309 2.71 11.15 -10.16
CA VAL A 309 2.67 11.94 -8.92
C VAL A 309 1.82 13.21 -9.07
N MET A 310 1.94 13.93 -10.20
CA MET A 310 1.13 15.13 -10.44
C MET A 310 -0.36 14.79 -10.57
N LEU A 311 -0.69 13.74 -11.33
CA LEU A 311 -2.07 13.29 -11.48
C LEU A 311 -2.66 12.87 -10.15
N PHE A 312 -1.94 12.02 -9.39
CA PHE A 312 -2.30 11.62 -8.04
C PHE A 312 -2.60 12.84 -7.15
N LEU A 313 -1.73 13.85 -7.11
CA LEU A 313 -1.94 15.02 -6.25
C LEU A 313 -3.19 15.84 -6.64
N VAL A 314 -3.58 15.83 -7.92
CA VAL A 314 -4.78 16.54 -8.38
C VAL A 314 -6.04 15.70 -8.15
N THR A 315 -5.98 14.40 -8.42
CA THR A 315 -7.15 13.52 -8.36
C THR A 315 -7.42 13.01 -6.96
N ALA A 316 -6.44 12.42 -6.28
CA ALA A 316 -6.60 11.77 -4.98
C ALA A 316 -6.99 12.76 -3.87
N LEU A 317 -6.29 13.90 -3.82
CA LEU A 317 -6.50 14.90 -2.77
C LEU A 317 -7.94 15.46 -2.78
N ASN A 318 -8.51 15.63 -3.96
CA ASN A 318 -9.90 16.08 -4.12
C ASN A 318 -10.88 14.90 -4.08
N GLY A 319 -10.44 13.74 -4.57
CA GLY A 319 -11.21 12.51 -4.71
C GLY A 319 -11.66 11.91 -3.38
N ILE A 320 -10.94 12.17 -2.29
CA ILE A 320 -11.30 11.68 -0.94
C ILE A 320 -12.74 11.99 -0.51
N SER A 321 -13.35 13.02 -1.09
CA SER A 321 -14.68 13.51 -0.72
C SER A 321 -15.86 12.79 -1.39
N HIS A 322 -15.62 11.81 -2.27
CA HIS A 322 -16.68 11.05 -2.96
C HIS A 322 -17.30 9.93 -2.10
#